data_AF-A0A2V0R989-F1
#
_entry.id   AF-A0A2V0R989-F1
#
_cell.length_a   1.000
_cell.length_b   1.000
_cell.length_c   1.000
_cell.angle_alpha   90.00
_cell.angle_beta   90.00
_cell.angle_gamma   90.00
#
_symmetry.space_group_name_H-M   'P 1'
#
loop_
_entity.id
_entity.type
_entity.pdbx_description
1 polymer ?
#
loop_
_entity_poly.entity_id
_entity_poly.type
_entity_poly.pdbx_seq_one_letter_code
_entity_poly.pdbx_strand_id
1 'polypeptide(L)'
;MDIAYLSRYSDGVKTKQPTLKLLKTRQRSMLGAFVVTDTKTNIDPNALLMKKDNAKIFTVSITDVRKLMSQKKYSVEKALAYYEAVTQIPHADRKLLAYTNRKHNPPSISMTKEVTKLPQIEWYNNSWINNSWVRNMMREDGGPPCFWTKDYTAMSDPFSKSWKLYDEKFPDRGWRVTYDVYDSIDKVLSQLLDFLEMHKDEEVVHVWIQGTLKGKDPKTVISDLKRGLDFASSKENEGELYDNNTVTRGKRTAEYLELWNTPLESSIDTWDYYGGKSPVRIPVIPWRVSNLGPRVYSKSIPPQLFPPTHFAKAMNMPELKLNLTEVYCNYSEFVEMVPITSDDALMLDYGWMPVGNNLYTMAKISDSTRGHLLKVKDPDFFNGCGSVVTAAHACFGIGRSNVDLINQLERKLNTGHSTSGHMIASVLAFQSQFLWYLQEVFDNFEKGSSVYITKFAEPGSGMYHSIYEYRNAIHDMKTADKSKLYPNYARNNLDICEKFVSSLKL
;
A
#
# COMPACT_ATOMS: atom_id res chain seq x y z
N MET A 1 -20.59 -24.63 -9.71
CA MET A 1 -20.37 -23.76 -10.89
C MET A 1 -19.06 -24.22 -11.49
N ASP A 2 -19.07 -24.73 -12.73
CA ASP A 2 -17.97 -25.49 -13.33
C ASP A 2 -16.80 -24.56 -13.74
N ILE A 3 -15.60 -24.80 -13.20
CA ILE A 3 -14.37 -24.01 -13.46
C ILE A 3 -14.03 -24.04 -14.96
N ALA A 4 -14.40 -25.12 -15.67
CA ALA A 4 -14.23 -25.25 -17.11
C ALA A 4 -15.10 -24.28 -17.93
N TYR A 5 -16.16 -23.71 -17.33
CA TYR A 5 -17.02 -22.72 -17.98
C TYR A 5 -16.44 -21.30 -17.90
N LEU A 6 -15.66 -20.98 -16.84
CA LEU A 6 -15.04 -19.67 -16.64
C LEU A 6 -13.78 -19.46 -17.50
N SER A 7 -13.12 -20.54 -17.95
CA SER A 7 -11.89 -20.47 -18.75
C SER A 7 -12.11 -20.11 -20.22
N ARG A 8 -13.36 -20.04 -20.71
CA ARG A 8 -13.68 -19.81 -22.13
C ARG A 8 -13.85 -18.33 -22.53
N TYR A 9 -13.74 -17.39 -21.59
CA TYR A 9 -14.09 -15.97 -21.82
C TYR A 9 -12.91 -15.03 -22.17
N SER A 10 -11.76 -15.56 -22.57
CA SER A 10 -10.53 -14.78 -22.80
C SER A 10 -10.37 -14.16 -24.21
N ASP A 11 -11.40 -14.19 -25.07
CA ASP A 11 -11.31 -13.66 -26.44
C ASP A 11 -12.36 -12.58 -26.72
N GLY A 12 -12.04 -11.30 -26.45
CA GLY A 12 -12.95 -10.23 -26.83
C GLY A 12 -12.50 -8.80 -26.59
N VAL A 13 -11.76 -8.22 -27.53
CA VAL A 13 -11.92 -6.79 -27.90
C VAL A 13 -11.69 -6.69 -29.41
N LYS A 14 -12.72 -6.30 -30.19
CA LYS A 14 -12.60 -5.96 -31.62
C LYS A 14 -12.08 -4.52 -31.74
N THR A 15 -10.97 -4.29 -32.44
CA THR A 15 -10.48 -2.94 -32.78
C THR A 15 -10.07 -2.85 -34.26
N LYS A 16 -10.19 -1.65 -34.85
CA LYS A 16 -10.04 -1.38 -36.29
C LYS A 16 -8.62 -0.96 -36.74
N GLN A 17 -7.54 -1.46 -36.12
CA GLN A 17 -6.15 -1.08 -36.47
C GLN A 17 -5.13 -2.24 -36.33
N PRO A 18 -3.95 -2.18 -36.99
CA PRO A 18 -3.32 -3.31 -37.67
C PRO A 18 -2.86 -4.45 -36.75
N THR A 19 -3.30 -5.65 -37.13
CA THR A 19 -3.40 -6.91 -36.39
C THR A 19 -2.10 -7.55 -35.91
N LEU A 20 -0.94 -7.21 -36.49
CA LEU A 20 0.35 -7.87 -36.17
C LEU A 20 0.99 -7.38 -34.86
N LYS A 21 0.78 -6.11 -34.47
CA LYS A 21 1.31 -5.57 -33.21
C LYS A 21 0.49 -6.05 -32.01
N LEU A 22 -0.83 -6.12 -32.19
CA LEU A 22 -1.79 -6.64 -31.21
C LEU A 22 -1.66 -8.14 -30.92
N LEU A 23 -1.29 -8.98 -31.90
CA LEU A 23 -0.99 -10.40 -31.62
C LEU A 23 0.25 -10.56 -30.73
N LYS A 24 1.30 -9.75 -30.95
CA LYS A 24 2.50 -9.73 -30.11
C LYS A 24 2.23 -9.15 -28.71
N THR A 25 1.29 -8.22 -28.57
CA THR A 25 0.89 -7.64 -27.27
C THR A 25 -0.12 -8.52 -26.52
N ARG A 26 -1.06 -9.21 -27.22
CA ARG A 26 -2.02 -10.17 -26.62
C ARG A 26 -1.33 -11.41 -26.04
N GLN A 27 -0.24 -11.88 -26.64
CA GLN A 27 0.61 -12.93 -26.02
C GLN A 27 1.37 -12.44 -24.77
N ARG A 28 1.34 -11.13 -24.48
CA ARG A 28 2.08 -10.50 -23.38
C ARG A 28 1.18 -9.91 -22.29
N SER A 29 -0.12 -9.73 -22.54
CA SER A 29 -1.10 -9.22 -21.58
C SER A 29 -1.42 -10.28 -20.52
N MET A 30 -1.23 -9.96 -19.24
CA MET A 30 -1.63 -10.85 -18.15
C MET A 30 -3.16 -10.87 -18.04
N LEU A 31 -3.81 -11.88 -18.61
CA LEU A 31 -5.24 -12.11 -18.44
C LEU A 31 -5.51 -12.90 -17.16
N GLY A 32 -5.90 -12.27 -16.07
CA GLY A 32 -6.06 -13.02 -14.82
C GLY A 32 -6.83 -12.29 -13.77
N ALA A 33 -7.41 -13.07 -12.87
CA ALA A 33 -7.97 -12.58 -11.61
C ALA A 33 -7.86 -13.70 -10.58
N PHE A 34 -8.01 -13.39 -9.30
CA PHE A 34 -8.09 -14.41 -8.27
C PHE A 34 -9.43 -14.35 -7.56
N VAL A 35 -9.86 -15.47 -7.00
CA VAL A 35 -11.02 -15.58 -6.12
C VAL A 35 -10.58 -16.11 -4.76
N VAL A 36 -11.19 -15.59 -3.71
CA VAL A 36 -11.01 -16.15 -2.36
C VAL A 36 -11.99 -17.30 -2.15
N THR A 37 -11.48 -18.49 -1.84
CA THR A 37 -12.28 -19.73 -1.69
C THR A 37 -11.69 -20.64 -0.61
N ASP A 38 -12.37 -21.74 -0.28
CA ASP A 38 -11.85 -22.76 0.64
C ASP A 38 -10.76 -23.66 0.02
N THR A 39 -10.43 -23.46 -1.26
CA THR A 39 -9.41 -24.23 -1.96
C THR A 39 -8.00 -23.71 -1.68
N LYS A 40 -6.99 -24.56 -1.83
CA LYS A 40 -5.59 -24.19 -1.61
C LYS A 40 -5.19 -23.03 -2.53
N THR A 41 -4.39 -22.10 -1.99
CA THR A 41 -3.78 -21.01 -2.76
C THR A 41 -2.93 -21.60 -3.89
N ASN A 42 -3.24 -21.21 -5.14
CA ASN A 42 -2.53 -21.67 -6.35
C ASN A 42 -1.83 -20.53 -7.11
N ILE A 43 -1.90 -19.31 -6.58
CA ILE A 43 -1.30 -18.14 -7.18
C ILE A 43 0.20 -18.07 -6.87
N ASP A 44 1.00 -17.83 -7.89
CA ASP A 44 2.45 -17.62 -7.83
C ASP A 44 2.74 -16.23 -8.45
N PRO A 45 3.04 -15.22 -7.61
CA PRO A 45 3.33 -13.86 -8.09
C PRO A 45 4.47 -13.82 -9.11
N ASN A 46 5.52 -14.62 -8.92
CA ASN A 46 6.65 -14.66 -9.85
C ASN A 46 6.27 -15.28 -11.19
N ALA A 47 5.51 -16.38 -11.19
CA ALA A 47 4.99 -16.98 -12.42
C ALA A 47 4.08 -16.01 -13.18
N LEU A 48 3.24 -15.24 -12.47
CA LEU A 48 2.40 -14.20 -13.04
C LEU A 48 3.22 -13.09 -13.71
N LEU A 49 4.14 -12.49 -12.94
CA LEU A 49 4.88 -11.30 -13.35
C LEU A 49 5.94 -11.60 -14.42
N MET A 50 6.65 -12.72 -14.28
CA MET A 50 7.83 -13.04 -15.09
C MET A 50 7.57 -14.09 -16.16
N LYS A 51 6.84 -15.17 -15.82
CA LYS A 51 6.55 -16.26 -16.76
C LYS A 51 5.26 -16.04 -17.54
N LYS A 52 4.47 -15.04 -17.14
CA LYS A 52 3.18 -14.72 -17.73
C LYS A 52 2.26 -15.94 -17.73
N ASP A 53 2.21 -16.65 -16.60
CA ASP A 53 1.20 -17.68 -16.36
C ASP A 53 -0.17 -16.99 -16.32
N ASN A 54 -0.75 -16.74 -17.48
CA ASN A 54 -1.91 -15.89 -17.66
C ASN A 54 -3.00 -16.65 -18.42
N ALA A 55 -4.20 -16.09 -18.45
CA ALA A 55 -5.47 -16.66 -18.91
C ALA A 55 -6.11 -17.69 -17.97
N LYS A 56 -6.15 -17.44 -16.65
CA LYS A 56 -6.97 -18.24 -15.72
C LYS A 56 -7.45 -17.46 -14.50
N ILE A 57 -8.42 -18.05 -13.79
CA ILE A 57 -8.83 -17.61 -12.46
C ILE A 57 -8.01 -18.39 -11.43
N PHE A 58 -7.29 -17.67 -10.60
CA PHE A 58 -6.49 -18.21 -9.50
C PHE A 58 -7.33 -18.33 -8.24
N THR A 59 -6.89 -19.18 -7.33
CA THR A 59 -7.48 -19.37 -6.02
C THR A 59 -6.53 -18.84 -4.96
N VAL A 60 -7.10 -18.08 -4.03
CA VAL A 60 -6.48 -17.72 -2.76
C VAL A 60 -7.33 -18.38 -1.66
N SER A 61 -6.67 -19.12 -0.78
CA SER A 61 -7.35 -19.78 0.34
C SER A 61 -7.87 -18.75 1.33
N ILE A 62 -9.15 -18.84 1.72
CA ILE A 62 -9.71 -18.02 2.79
C ILE A 62 -8.97 -18.21 4.11
N THR A 63 -8.40 -19.39 4.34
CA THR A 63 -7.58 -19.68 5.53
C THR A 63 -6.29 -18.86 5.50
N ASP A 64 -5.64 -18.72 4.34
CA ASP A 64 -4.44 -17.90 4.20
C ASP A 64 -4.77 -16.41 4.37
N VAL A 65 -5.91 -15.94 3.83
CA VAL A 65 -6.41 -14.57 4.04
C VAL A 65 -6.68 -14.31 5.52
N ARG A 66 -7.42 -15.20 6.21
CA ARG A 66 -7.72 -15.06 7.65
C ARG A 66 -6.45 -15.09 8.50
N LYS A 67 -5.46 -15.91 8.13
CA LYS A 67 -4.16 -15.95 8.79
C LYS A 67 -3.41 -14.63 8.62
N LEU A 68 -3.39 -14.07 7.41
CA LEU A 68 -2.81 -12.75 7.18
C LEU A 68 -3.51 -11.67 8.02
N MET A 69 -4.85 -11.65 7.99
CA MET A 69 -5.66 -10.72 8.78
C MET A 69 -5.36 -10.81 10.27
N SER A 70 -5.26 -12.02 10.84
CA SER A 70 -4.98 -12.18 12.26
C SER A 70 -3.54 -11.84 12.63
N GLN A 71 -2.56 -12.23 11.82
CA GLN A 71 -1.15 -12.00 12.08
C GLN A 71 -0.76 -10.52 11.95
N LYS A 72 -1.31 -9.81 10.96
CA LYS A 72 -0.99 -8.41 10.67
C LYS A 72 -2.06 -7.43 11.13
N LYS A 73 -3.16 -7.91 11.72
CA LYS A 73 -4.34 -7.12 12.10
C LYS A 73 -4.92 -6.33 10.91
N TYR A 74 -4.96 -6.97 9.74
CA TYR A 74 -5.50 -6.36 8.53
C TYR A 74 -7.00 -6.55 8.43
N SER A 75 -7.69 -5.56 7.87
CA SER A 75 -9.05 -5.76 7.36
C SER A 75 -9.04 -6.70 6.15
N VAL A 76 -10.20 -7.19 5.75
CA VAL A 76 -10.33 -8.03 4.54
C VAL A 76 -9.87 -7.25 3.31
N GLU A 77 -10.25 -5.98 3.21
CA GLU A 77 -9.92 -5.10 2.08
C GLU A 77 -8.42 -4.88 1.97
N LYS A 78 -7.74 -4.61 3.10
CA LYS A 78 -6.28 -4.46 3.12
C LYS A 78 -5.58 -5.77 2.75
N ALA A 79 -6.08 -6.91 3.22
CA ALA A 79 -5.54 -8.21 2.85
C ALA A 79 -5.71 -8.49 1.34
N LEU A 80 -6.88 -8.22 0.76
CA LEU A 80 -7.11 -8.35 -0.68
C LEU A 80 -6.22 -7.42 -1.49
N ALA A 81 -6.12 -6.15 -1.07
CA ALA A 81 -5.24 -5.17 -1.69
C ALA A 81 -3.77 -5.58 -1.67
N TYR A 82 -3.32 -6.29 -0.63
CA TYR A 82 -1.98 -6.88 -0.59
C TYR A 82 -1.80 -7.92 -1.70
N TYR A 83 -2.73 -8.89 -1.80
CA TYR A 83 -2.69 -9.92 -2.85
C TYR A 83 -2.70 -9.28 -4.24
N GLU A 84 -3.57 -8.31 -4.48
CA GLU A 84 -3.61 -7.54 -5.72
C GLU A 84 -2.26 -6.88 -6.01
N ALA A 85 -1.71 -6.14 -5.04
CA ALA A 85 -0.46 -5.41 -5.19
C ALA A 85 0.71 -6.32 -5.60
N VAL A 86 0.91 -7.46 -4.93
CA VAL A 86 2.06 -8.31 -5.23
C VAL A 86 1.88 -9.20 -6.46
N THR A 87 0.64 -9.51 -6.84
CA THR A 87 0.35 -10.40 -7.99
C THR A 87 0.07 -9.63 -9.28
N GLN A 88 -0.23 -8.33 -9.17
CA GLN A 88 -0.64 -7.47 -10.28
C GLN A 88 -1.90 -7.95 -11.03
N ILE A 89 -2.75 -8.76 -10.38
CA ILE A 89 -4.06 -9.17 -10.91
C ILE A 89 -5.16 -8.87 -9.88
N PRO A 90 -6.37 -8.45 -10.33
CA PRO A 90 -7.43 -8.04 -9.42
C PRO A 90 -8.15 -9.23 -8.76
N HIS A 91 -8.77 -8.98 -7.61
CA HIS A 91 -9.77 -9.89 -7.05
C HIS A 91 -11.03 -9.87 -7.92
N ALA A 92 -11.46 -11.03 -8.40
CA ALA A 92 -12.61 -11.16 -9.30
C ALA A 92 -13.94 -10.84 -8.61
N ASP A 93 -14.67 -9.86 -9.15
CA ASP A 93 -16.12 -9.74 -9.00
C ASP A 93 -16.81 -10.34 -10.25
N ARG A 94 -18.11 -10.64 -10.18
CA ARG A 94 -18.92 -11.39 -11.18
C ARG A 94 -18.93 -10.79 -12.61
N LYS A 95 -18.25 -9.66 -12.86
CA LYS A 95 -18.14 -8.97 -14.16
C LYS A 95 -16.69 -9.02 -14.66
N LEU A 96 -16.36 -10.00 -15.52
CA LEU A 96 -14.96 -10.28 -15.92
C LEU A 96 -14.52 -9.70 -17.27
N LEU A 97 -15.34 -8.89 -17.95
CA LEU A 97 -14.92 -8.23 -19.19
C LEU A 97 -14.17 -6.94 -18.85
N ALA A 98 -12.84 -6.93 -19.03
CA ALA A 98 -11.93 -5.79 -18.80
C ALA A 98 -12.17 -5.04 -17.46
N TYR A 99 -11.46 -5.48 -16.42
CA TYR A 99 -11.71 -5.09 -15.04
C TYR A 99 -10.42 -4.61 -14.35
N THR A 100 -10.57 -3.63 -13.46
CA THR A 100 -9.54 -3.18 -12.51
C THR A 100 -10.04 -3.39 -11.09
N ASN A 101 -9.12 -3.51 -10.13
CA ASN A 101 -9.51 -3.54 -8.73
C ASN A 101 -10.25 -2.27 -8.27
N ARG A 102 -10.85 -2.35 -7.07
CA ARG A 102 -11.55 -1.23 -6.45
C ARG A 102 -10.61 -0.03 -6.27
N LYS A 103 -11.15 1.16 -6.48
CA LYS A 103 -10.47 2.42 -6.14
C LYS A 103 -10.21 2.52 -4.64
N HIS A 104 -8.95 2.68 -4.26
CA HIS A 104 -8.54 3.00 -2.89
C HIS A 104 -8.90 4.44 -2.58
N ASN A 105 -9.34 4.80 -1.37
CA ASN A 105 -9.51 6.22 -1.03
C ASN A 105 -8.15 6.95 -0.97
N PRO A 106 -8.13 8.28 -1.10
CA PRO A 106 -6.90 9.04 -0.86
C PRO A 106 -6.39 8.78 0.55
N PRO A 107 -5.06 8.71 0.74
CA PRO A 107 -4.48 8.46 2.05
C PRO A 107 -4.82 9.57 3.04
N SER A 108 -5.18 9.19 4.26
CA SER A 108 -5.26 10.10 5.39
C SER A 108 -3.87 10.24 6.00
N ILE A 109 -3.33 11.46 6.05
CA ILE A 109 -2.19 11.75 6.93
C ILE A 109 -2.75 11.77 8.35
N SER A 110 -2.23 10.92 9.24
CA SER A 110 -2.64 10.85 10.64
C SER A 110 -2.03 11.99 11.46
N MET A 111 -2.24 13.23 11.02
CA MET A 111 -1.96 14.41 11.82
C MET A 111 -3.29 15.10 12.09
N THR A 112 -3.96 14.69 13.18
CA THR A 112 -5.30 15.14 13.65
C THR A 112 -6.37 15.15 12.53
N LYS A 113 -7.64 15.48 12.72
CA LYS A 113 -8.62 15.62 11.61
C LYS A 113 -9.43 16.89 11.88
N GLU A 114 -9.69 17.69 10.84
CA GLU A 114 -10.44 18.96 10.89
C GLU A 114 -11.80 18.65 10.29
N VAL A 115 -12.86 18.92 11.04
CA VAL A 115 -14.25 18.74 10.61
C VAL A 115 -14.75 20.12 10.17
N THR A 116 -15.03 20.27 8.87
CA THR A 116 -15.32 21.59 8.24
C THR A 116 -16.75 22.07 8.47
N LYS A 117 -17.64 21.18 8.94
CA LYS A 117 -19.00 21.53 9.38
C LYS A 117 -19.44 20.54 10.44
N LEU A 118 -19.66 21.03 11.66
CA LEU A 118 -20.10 20.20 12.77
C LEU A 118 -21.63 20.24 12.87
N PRO A 119 -22.31 19.08 12.85
CA PRO A 119 -23.73 19.01 13.20
C PRO A 119 -23.92 19.41 14.67
N GLN A 120 -25.14 19.77 15.06
CA GLN A 120 -25.41 20.05 16.47
C GLN A 120 -25.18 18.78 17.29
N ILE A 121 -24.26 18.84 18.28
CA ILE A 121 -23.94 17.68 19.11
C ILE A 121 -24.73 17.72 20.41
N GLU A 122 -25.57 16.71 20.61
CA GLU A 122 -26.23 16.48 21.89
C GLU A 122 -25.44 15.48 22.75
N TRP A 123 -25.03 15.92 23.93
CA TRP A 123 -24.18 15.15 24.82
C TRP A 123 -24.98 14.48 25.93
N TYR A 124 -24.81 13.17 26.08
CA TYR A 124 -25.47 12.36 27.09
C TYR A 124 -24.43 11.74 28.01
N ASN A 125 -24.58 12.01 29.31
CA ASN A 125 -23.68 11.51 30.35
C ASN A 125 -24.37 10.39 31.13
N ASN A 126 -23.91 9.15 31.00
CA ASN A 126 -24.38 7.99 31.76
C ASN A 126 -25.92 7.86 31.82
N SER A 127 -26.64 8.51 30.89
CA SER A 127 -28.08 8.68 30.95
C SER A 127 -28.66 8.52 29.56
N TRP A 128 -29.81 7.87 29.54
CA TRP A 128 -30.52 7.41 28.36
C TRP A 128 -31.96 7.87 28.40
N ILE A 129 -32.22 8.96 29.13
CA ILE A 129 -33.59 9.43 29.35
C ILE A 129 -34.15 9.75 27.96
N ASN A 130 -35.10 8.91 27.54
CA ASN A 130 -35.74 8.92 26.23
C ASN A 130 -34.91 8.45 25.01
N ASN A 131 -33.73 7.86 25.15
CA ASN A 131 -32.90 7.43 24.01
C ASN A 131 -32.33 6.01 24.23
N SER A 132 -32.42 5.11 23.26
CA SER A 132 -31.81 3.76 23.32
C SER A 132 -31.70 3.14 21.92
N TRP A 133 -30.81 2.17 21.73
CA TRP A 133 -30.73 1.41 20.48
C TRP A 133 -32.08 0.82 20.07
N VAL A 134 -32.83 0.27 21.04
CA VAL A 134 -34.17 -0.28 20.81
C VAL A 134 -35.15 0.79 20.33
N ARG A 135 -35.10 2.00 20.89
CA ARG A 135 -35.99 3.10 20.47
C ARG A 135 -35.61 3.63 19.09
N ASN A 136 -34.33 3.76 18.79
CA ASN A 136 -33.83 4.11 17.46
C ASN A 136 -34.24 3.08 16.42
N MET A 137 -34.19 1.78 16.75
CA MET A 137 -34.66 0.70 15.88
C MET A 137 -36.14 0.77 15.48
N MET A 138 -36.98 1.39 16.32
CA MET A 138 -38.42 1.57 16.08
C MET A 138 -38.72 2.75 15.14
N ARG A 139 -37.74 3.60 14.85
CA ARG A 139 -37.87 4.67 13.86
C ARG A 139 -37.60 4.10 12.47
N GLU A 140 -38.28 4.64 11.47
CA GLU A 140 -38.17 4.18 10.08
C GLU A 140 -36.75 4.38 9.51
N ASP A 141 -36.06 5.42 9.95
CA ASP A 141 -34.75 5.84 9.49
C ASP A 141 -33.59 5.52 10.48
N GLY A 142 -33.90 4.88 11.61
CA GLY A 142 -32.94 4.63 12.69
C GLY A 142 -32.77 5.80 13.67
N GLY A 143 -33.40 6.96 13.44
CA GLY A 143 -33.21 8.17 14.25
C GLY A 143 -31.87 8.88 14.03
N PRO A 144 -31.54 9.87 14.89
CA PRO A 144 -30.29 10.61 14.80
C PRO A 144 -29.07 9.68 14.89
N PRO A 145 -27.98 9.97 14.15
CA PRO A 145 -26.76 9.21 14.30
C PRO A 145 -26.25 9.25 15.75
N CYS A 146 -25.81 8.09 16.26
CA CYS A 146 -25.35 7.96 17.64
C CYS A 146 -23.89 7.48 17.78
N PHE A 147 -23.04 8.29 18.41
CA PHE A 147 -21.71 7.90 18.90
C PHE A 147 -21.83 7.40 20.33
N TRP A 148 -21.30 6.23 20.65
CA TRP A 148 -21.44 5.63 21.96
C TRP A 148 -20.12 5.12 22.51
N THR A 149 -19.83 5.44 23.78
CA THR A 149 -18.62 4.96 24.47
C THR A 149 -18.93 4.12 25.70
N LYS A 150 -18.16 3.05 25.97
CA LYS A 150 -18.26 2.25 27.22
C LYS A 150 -16.96 1.55 27.61
N ASP A 151 -16.78 1.33 28.91
CA ASP A 151 -15.81 0.40 29.50
C ASP A 151 -16.33 -1.06 29.51
N TYR A 152 -15.59 -1.99 28.91
CA TYR A 152 -15.92 -3.43 28.93
C TYR A 152 -15.82 -4.07 30.31
N THR A 153 -15.06 -3.49 31.25
CA THR A 153 -14.86 -4.08 32.58
C THR A 153 -16.10 -3.97 33.49
N ALA A 154 -17.08 -3.15 33.12
CA ALA A 154 -18.38 -3.12 33.78
C ALA A 154 -19.24 -4.33 33.35
N MET A 155 -19.24 -5.39 34.18
CA MET A 155 -19.75 -6.75 33.91
C MET A 155 -21.18 -6.92 33.37
N SER A 156 -22.03 -5.89 33.30
CA SER A 156 -23.34 -5.98 32.63
C SER A 156 -23.34 -5.23 31.30
N ASP A 157 -23.33 -5.96 30.18
CA ASP A 157 -23.62 -5.44 28.84
C ASP A 157 -24.92 -6.04 28.28
N PRO A 158 -26.09 -5.57 28.76
CA PRO A 158 -27.38 -6.03 28.25
C PRO A 158 -27.66 -5.51 26.83
N PHE A 159 -26.80 -4.67 26.25
CA PHE A 159 -27.09 -3.90 25.05
C PHE A 159 -26.30 -4.35 23.83
N SER A 160 -25.23 -5.13 23.97
CA SER A 160 -24.52 -5.72 22.83
C SER A 160 -25.44 -6.43 21.84
N LYS A 161 -26.51 -7.10 22.32
CA LYS A 161 -27.50 -7.73 21.44
C LYS A 161 -28.33 -6.70 20.67
N SER A 162 -28.78 -5.64 21.33
CA SER A 162 -29.60 -4.59 20.71
C SER A 162 -28.78 -3.71 19.75
N TRP A 163 -27.51 -3.44 20.09
CA TRP A 163 -26.55 -2.78 19.21
C TRP A 163 -26.35 -3.57 17.91
N LYS A 164 -26.04 -4.86 18.00
CA LYS A 164 -25.83 -5.70 16.80
C LYS A 164 -27.04 -5.68 15.87
N LEU A 165 -28.25 -5.79 16.44
CA LEU A 165 -29.49 -5.73 15.65
C LEU A 165 -29.74 -4.35 15.04
N TYR A 166 -29.35 -3.27 15.73
CA TYR A 166 -29.44 -1.91 15.20
C TYR A 166 -28.45 -1.68 14.07
N ASP A 167 -27.18 -2.05 14.26
CA ASP A 167 -26.10 -1.93 13.28
C ASP A 167 -26.37 -2.73 12.00
N GLU A 168 -26.91 -3.94 12.14
CA GLU A 168 -27.36 -4.75 11.00
C GLU A 168 -28.50 -4.10 10.22
N LYS A 169 -29.42 -3.40 10.89
CA LYS A 169 -30.60 -2.78 10.28
C LYS A 169 -30.31 -1.40 9.71
N PHE A 170 -29.43 -0.63 10.36
CA PHE A 170 -29.05 0.74 9.99
C PHE A 170 -27.52 0.88 10.04
N PRO A 171 -26.80 0.28 9.06
CA PRO A 171 -25.36 0.38 8.99
C PRO A 171 -24.91 1.84 8.98
N ASP A 172 -23.79 2.12 9.63
CA ASP A 172 -23.15 3.44 9.69
C ASP A 172 -23.97 4.55 10.40
N ARG A 173 -25.17 4.26 10.92
CA ARG A 173 -25.97 5.21 11.73
C ARG A 173 -25.62 5.20 13.21
N GLY A 174 -24.83 4.23 13.66
CA GLY A 174 -24.31 4.20 15.03
C GLY A 174 -22.85 3.84 15.03
N TRP A 175 -22.09 4.41 15.96
CA TRP A 175 -20.68 4.09 16.13
C TRP A 175 -20.40 3.78 17.59
N ARG A 176 -20.02 2.54 17.86
CA ARG A 176 -19.63 2.08 19.19
C ARG A 176 -18.11 2.07 19.35
N VAL A 177 -17.65 2.80 20.35
CA VAL A 177 -16.25 2.90 20.78
C VAL A 177 -16.14 2.30 22.18
N THR A 178 -15.15 1.44 22.40
CA THR A 178 -14.95 0.79 23.69
C THR A 178 -13.60 1.16 24.27
N TYR A 179 -13.56 1.47 25.56
CA TYR A 179 -12.38 2.07 26.21
C TYR A 179 -11.21 1.09 26.43
N ASP A 180 -11.44 -0.20 26.26
CA ASP A 180 -10.41 -1.24 26.18
C ASP A 180 -9.67 -1.25 24.83
N VAL A 181 -10.31 -0.78 23.76
CA VAL A 181 -9.74 -0.63 22.42
C VAL A 181 -9.22 0.80 22.21
N TYR A 182 -9.97 1.81 22.68
CA TYR A 182 -9.67 3.23 22.56
C TYR A 182 -9.43 3.83 23.96
N ASP A 183 -8.24 3.58 24.49
CA ASP A 183 -7.90 3.75 25.90
C ASP A 183 -7.33 5.14 26.27
N SER A 184 -7.35 6.10 25.34
CA SER A 184 -6.97 7.49 25.58
C SER A 184 -8.03 8.46 25.03
N ILE A 185 -8.11 9.65 25.64
CA ILE A 185 -9.02 10.71 25.18
C ILE A 185 -8.76 11.06 23.72
N ASP A 186 -7.50 11.14 23.29
CA ASP A 186 -7.15 11.47 21.91
C ASP A 186 -7.66 10.44 20.90
N LYS A 187 -7.62 9.15 21.27
CA LYS A 187 -8.16 8.06 20.44
C LYS A 187 -9.68 8.15 20.34
N VAL A 188 -10.37 8.42 21.45
CA VAL A 188 -11.83 8.59 21.47
C VAL A 188 -12.24 9.84 20.69
N LEU A 189 -11.51 10.95 20.86
CA LEU A 189 -11.70 12.19 20.11
C LEU A 189 -11.52 11.96 18.60
N SER A 190 -10.50 11.20 18.20
CA SER A 190 -10.30 10.85 16.80
C SER A 190 -11.47 10.08 16.21
N GLN A 191 -12.05 9.12 16.94
CA GLN A 191 -13.23 8.38 16.48
C GLN A 191 -14.47 9.29 16.42
N LEU A 192 -14.61 10.20 17.38
CA LEU A 192 -15.71 11.16 17.39
C LEU A 192 -15.64 12.13 16.21
N LEU A 193 -14.45 12.64 15.88
CA LEU A 193 -14.25 13.50 14.71
C LEU A 193 -14.61 12.78 13.40
N ASP A 194 -14.24 11.50 13.28
CA ASP A 194 -14.59 10.68 12.11
C ASP A 194 -16.10 10.50 11.97
N PHE A 195 -16.76 10.25 13.08
CA PHE A 195 -18.21 10.11 13.13
C PHE A 195 -18.92 11.42 12.76
N LEU A 196 -18.45 12.55 13.27
CA LEU A 196 -19.04 13.87 12.99
C LEU A 196 -18.86 14.28 11.53
N GLU A 197 -17.72 13.96 10.91
CA GLU A 197 -17.50 14.21 9.48
C GLU A 197 -18.40 13.32 8.60
N MET A 198 -18.58 12.05 8.98
CA MET A 198 -19.50 11.12 8.28
C MET A 198 -20.94 11.64 8.28
N HIS A 199 -21.33 12.35 9.33
CA HIS A 199 -22.68 12.87 9.56
C HIS A 199 -22.78 14.40 9.48
N LYS A 200 -21.87 15.07 8.76
CA LYS A 200 -21.82 16.54 8.67
C LYS A 200 -23.06 17.21 8.05
N ASP A 201 -23.83 16.44 7.28
CA ASP A 201 -25.05 16.89 6.63
C ASP A 201 -26.30 16.67 7.50
N GLU A 202 -26.15 16.01 8.65
CA GLU A 202 -27.22 15.79 9.61
C GLU A 202 -27.44 17.06 10.46
N GLU A 203 -28.67 17.30 10.86
CA GLU A 203 -28.99 18.46 11.71
C GLU A 203 -28.44 18.27 13.12
N VAL A 204 -28.61 17.06 13.66
CA VAL A 204 -28.25 16.70 15.04
C VAL A 204 -27.57 15.34 15.07
N VAL A 205 -26.52 15.24 15.89
CA VAL A 205 -25.83 14.00 16.22
C VAL A 205 -25.80 13.81 17.73
N HIS A 206 -25.99 12.56 18.19
CA HIS A 206 -25.96 12.22 19.60
C HIS A 206 -24.63 11.61 20.00
N VAL A 207 -24.08 12.05 21.14
CA VAL A 207 -22.87 11.50 21.74
C VAL A 207 -23.17 10.99 23.15
N TRP A 208 -23.07 9.68 23.32
CA TRP A 208 -23.44 8.94 24.51
C TRP A 208 -22.19 8.44 25.22
N ILE A 209 -21.84 9.08 26.34
CA ILE A 209 -20.66 8.72 27.12
C ILE A 209 -21.07 7.85 28.31
N GLN A 210 -20.60 6.60 28.34
CA GLN A 210 -20.88 5.65 29.40
C GLN A 210 -19.59 5.12 30.06
N GLY A 211 -19.57 5.03 31.38
CA GLY A 211 -18.44 4.47 32.13
C GLY A 211 -17.21 5.38 32.21
N THR A 212 -16.14 4.89 32.84
CA THR A 212 -14.92 5.68 33.07
C THR A 212 -13.86 5.38 32.01
N LEU A 213 -13.06 6.38 31.64
CA LEU A 213 -11.91 6.21 30.76
C LEU A 213 -10.64 6.49 31.56
N LYS A 214 -9.85 5.46 31.86
CA LYS A 214 -8.62 5.56 32.69
C LYS A 214 -8.86 6.31 34.02
N GLY A 215 -9.98 6.01 34.68
CA GLY A 215 -10.37 6.64 35.95
C GLY A 215 -11.01 8.02 35.83
N LYS A 216 -11.09 8.60 34.63
CA LYS A 216 -11.88 9.82 34.39
C LYS A 216 -13.37 9.46 34.32
N ASP A 217 -14.19 10.17 35.07
CA ASP A 217 -15.64 10.01 35.02
C ASP A 217 -16.21 10.58 33.70
N PRO A 218 -17.40 10.14 33.26
CA PRO A 218 -18.00 10.60 32.01
C PRO A 218 -18.14 12.13 31.87
N LYS A 219 -18.36 12.89 32.95
CA LYS A 219 -18.46 14.36 32.85
C LYS A 219 -17.12 14.94 32.44
N THR A 220 -16.04 14.43 33.05
CA THR A 220 -14.67 14.81 32.71
C THR A 220 -14.33 14.41 31.27
N VAL A 221 -14.73 13.21 30.83
CA VAL A 221 -14.56 12.78 29.43
C VAL A 221 -15.30 13.70 28.45
N ILE A 222 -16.56 14.06 28.73
CA ILE A 222 -17.31 15.02 27.89
C ILE A 222 -16.61 16.37 27.85
N SER A 223 -16.16 16.88 28.99
CA SER A 223 -15.44 18.17 29.07
C SER A 223 -14.16 18.15 28.23
N ASP A 224 -13.38 17.07 28.32
CA ASP A 224 -12.15 16.90 27.55
C ASP A 224 -12.43 16.75 26.04
N LEU A 225 -13.48 16.01 25.65
CA LEU A 225 -13.89 15.88 24.25
C LEU A 225 -14.40 17.20 23.68
N LYS A 226 -15.21 17.96 24.43
CA LYS A 226 -15.66 19.31 24.04
C LYS A 226 -14.46 20.25 23.84
N ARG A 227 -13.52 20.27 24.78
CA ARG A 227 -12.29 21.05 24.64
C ARG A 227 -11.46 20.63 23.44
N GLY A 228 -11.40 19.33 23.15
CA GLY A 228 -10.74 18.79 21.97
C GLY A 228 -11.41 19.25 20.67
N LEU A 229 -12.74 19.32 20.64
CA LEU A 229 -13.51 19.84 19.51
C LEU A 229 -13.34 21.36 19.37
N ASP A 230 -13.37 22.11 20.46
CA ASP A 230 -13.15 23.56 20.48
C ASP A 230 -11.72 23.91 20.03
N PHE A 231 -10.73 23.11 20.42
CA PHE A 231 -9.35 23.27 19.93
C PHE A 231 -9.23 22.91 18.45
N ALA A 232 -10.00 21.93 17.97
CA ALA A 232 -10.05 21.57 16.57
C ALA A 232 -10.75 22.64 15.71
N SER A 233 -11.68 23.41 16.28
CA SER A 233 -12.41 24.49 15.58
C SER A 233 -11.75 25.87 15.71
N SER A 234 -11.06 26.17 16.82
CA SER A 234 -10.45 27.49 17.08
C SER A 234 -9.15 27.78 16.32
N LYS A 235 -8.49 26.76 15.74
CA LYS A 235 -7.32 26.95 14.87
C LYS A 235 -7.61 27.70 13.56
N GLU A 236 -8.87 28.01 13.26
CA GLU A 236 -9.25 28.78 12.07
C GLU A 236 -9.21 30.30 12.26
N ASN A 237 -9.19 30.86 13.48
CA ASN A 237 -9.36 32.31 13.70
C ASN A 237 -8.10 33.09 14.13
N GLU A 238 -6.96 32.45 14.42
CA GLU A 238 -5.73 33.15 14.86
C GLU A 238 -4.49 32.85 13.99
N GLY A 239 -4.69 32.31 12.78
CA GLY A 239 -3.60 31.76 11.95
C GLY A 239 -3.29 32.47 10.63
N GLU A 240 -3.73 33.71 10.40
CA GLU A 240 -3.18 34.55 9.32
C GLU A 240 -1.85 35.17 9.78
N LEU A 241 -0.77 34.38 9.83
CA LEU A 241 0.64 34.83 9.69
C LEU A 241 1.56 33.61 9.92
N TYR A 242 2.19 33.15 8.81
CA TYR A 242 3.25 32.14 8.72
C TYR A 242 2.87 30.65 8.85
N ASP A 243 2.32 30.04 7.79
CA ASP A 243 2.89 28.77 7.26
C ASP A 243 2.35 28.40 5.86
N ASN A 244 3.17 28.56 4.82
CA ASN A 244 2.81 28.25 3.43
C ASN A 244 2.88 26.74 3.08
N ASN A 245 2.83 25.84 4.07
CA ASN A 245 2.94 24.39 3.86
C ASN A 245 1.93 23.57 4.67
N THR A 246 0.70 24.06 4.84
CA THR A 246 -0.39 23.25 5.41
C THR A 246 -0.85 22.19 4.40
N VAL A 247 -0.27 20.99 4.52
CA VAL A 247 -0.68 19.79 3.80
C VAL A 247 -2.14 19.48 4.14
N THR A 248 -3.06 19.66 3.20
CA THR A 248 -4.51 19.47 3.44
C THR A 248 -4.89 17.99 3.37
N ARG A 249 -5.59 17.50 4.42
CA ARG A 249 -5.95 16.09 4.64
C ARG A 249 -6.86 15.54 3.56
N GLY A 250 -6.64 14.27 3.17
CA GLY A 250 -7.58 13.49 2.34
C GLY A 250 -7.92 14.09 0.97
N LYS A 251 -7.23 15.17 0.55
CA LYS A 251 -7.48 15.78 -0.75
C LYS A 251 -7.01 14.83 -1.83
N ARG A 252 -7.94 14.51 -2.74
CA ARG A 252 -7.64 13.83 -3.99
C ARG A 252 -6.79 14.78 -4.83
N THR A 253 -5.48 14.56 -4.85
CA THR A 253 -4.57 15.38 -5.67
C THR A 253 -4.85 15.16 -7.15
N ALA A 254 -4.35 16.06 -8.00
CA ALA A 254 -4.47 15.91 -9.45
C ALA A 254 -3.88 14.56 -9.89
N GLU A 255 -2.74 14.16 -9.35
CA GLU A 255 -2.05 12.90 -9.66
C GLU A 255 -2.88 11.69 -9.23
N TYR A 256 -3.44 11.71 -8.02
CA TYR A 256 -4.32 10.65 -7.52
C TYR A 256 -5.59 10.54 -8.37
N LEU A 257 -6.21 11.67 -8.72
CA LEU A 257 -7.39 11.70 -9.59
C LEU A 257 -7.05 11.22 -10.99
N GLU A 258 -5.93 11.67 -11.56
CA GLU A 258 -5.47 11.30 -12.90
C GLU A 258 -5.17 9.80 -12.98
N LEU A 259 -4.56 9.21 -11.94
CA LEU A 259 -4.53 7.77 -11.81
C LEU A 259 -5.98 7.26 -11.79
N TRP A 260 -6.68 7.32 -10.66
CA TRP A 260 -7.89 6.53 -10.46
C TRP A 260 -9.09 6.84 -11.37
N ASN A 261 -9.16 8.02 -11.98
CA ASN A 261 -10.26 8.40 -12.88
C ASN A 261 -9.95 8.11 -14.35
N THR A 262 -8.70 7.84 -14.74
CA THR A 262 -8.41 7.46 -16.13
C THR A 262 -9.08 6.13 -16.46
N PRO A 263 -9.99 6.06 -17.44
CA PRO A 263 -10.67 4.81 -17.80
C PRO A 263 -9.67 3.72 -18.24
N LEU A 264 -10.01 2.45 -17.98
CA LEU A 264 -9.14 1.33 -18.35
C LEU A 264 -8.89 1.28 -19.87
N GLU A 265 -9.89 1.65 -20.67
CA GLU A 265 -9.84 1.71 -22.14
C GLU A 265 -8.86 2.77 -22.65
N SER A 266 -8.60 3.81 -21.84
CA SER A 266 -7.64 4.88 -22.14
C SER A 266 -6.23 4.56 -21.65
N SER A 267 -6.07 3.51 -20.84
CA SER A 267 -4.77 3.07 -20.35
C SER A 267 -3.96 2.36 -21.44
N ILE A 268 -2.63 2.37 -21.31
CA ILE A 268 -1.71 1.74 -22.25
C ILE A 268 -1.08 0.51 -21.59
N ASP A 269 -0.83 -0.56 -22.34
CA ASP A 269 -0.07 -1.71 -21.82
C ASP A 269 1.37 -1.29 -21.50
N THR A 270 1.87 -1.63 -20.30
CA THR A 270 3.23 -1.24 -19.89
C THR A 270 4.30 -1.83 -20.81
N TRP A 271 4.14 -3.07 -21.28
CA TRP A 271 5.12 -3.71 -22.17
C TRP A 271 5.03 -3.20 -23.61
N ASP A 272 3.85 -2.80 -24.10
CA ASP A 272 3.73 -2.10 -25.38
C ASP A 272 4.33 -0.70 -25.32
N TYR A 273 4.12 -0.01 -24.19
CA TYR A 273 4.62 1.36 -24.03
C TYR A 273 6.13 1.41 -23.86
N TYR A 274 6.74 0.51 -23.07
CA TYR A 274 8.17 0.54 -22.77
C TYR A 274 8.99 -0.49 -23.56
N GLY A 275 8.37 -1.60 -23.99
CA GLY A 275 9.08 -2.70 -24.64
C GLY A 275 9.75 -2.27 -25.95
N GLY A 276 11.01 -2.65 -26.12
CA GLY A 276 11.81 -2.31 -27.29
C GLY A 276 12.29 -0.85 -27.34
N LYS A 277 11.99 -0.03 -26.33
CA LYS A 277 12.59 1.30 -26.16
C LYS A 277 13.90 1.20 -25.39
N SER A 278 14.69 2.27 -25.43
CA SER A 278 15.85 2.43 -24.55
C SER A 278 15.42 2.31 -23.08
N PRO A 279 16.26 1.69 -22.21
CA PRO A 279 15.94 1.54 -20.80
C PRO A 279 15.68 2.87 -20.10
N VAL A 280 14.57 2.94 -19.37
CA VAL A 280 14.12 4.11 -18.60
C VAL A 280 13.37 3.66 -17.35
N ARG A 281 13.14 4.60 -16.43
CA ARG A 281 12.37 4.35 -15.21
C ARG A 281 10.88 4.24 -15.55
N ILE A 282 10.21 3.27 -14.94
CA ILE A 282 8.77 3.04 -15.04
C ILE A 282 8.15 3.46 -13.70
N PRO A 283 7.16 4.37 -13.67
CA PRO A 283 6.48 4.76 -12.44
C PRO A 283 5.51 3.65 -12.02
N VAL A 284 6.02 2.68 -11.26
CA VAL A 284 5.24 1.52 -10.82
C VAL A 284 4.35 1.90 -9.64
N ILE A 285 3.04 1.63 -9.75
CA ILE A 285 2.03 1.84 -8.72
C ILE A 285 1.28 0.51 -8.50
N PRO A 286 1.75 -0.33 -7.56
CA PRO A 286 1.23 -1.68 -7.35
C PRO A 286 -0.29 -1.79 -7.10
N TRP A 287 -0.93 -0.75 -6.57
CA TRP A 287 -2.30 -0.80 -6.06
C TRP A 287 -3.40 -0.55 -7.09
N ARG A 288 -3.06 -0.30 -8.36
CA ARG A 288 -4.05 -0.21 -9.44
C ARG A 288 -3.82 -1.28 -10.50
N VAL A 289 -4.38 -2.45 -10.22
CA VAL A 289 -4.16 -3.66 -11.03
C VAL A 289 -5.29 -3.86 -12.03
N SER A 290 -5.00 -4.62 -13.09
CA SER A 290 -5.96 -4.94 -14.14
C SER A 290 -5.86 -6.40 -14.53
N ASN A 291 -7.01 -7.00 -14.86
CA ASN A 291 -7.04 -8.32 -15.48
C ASN A 291 -6.57 -8.32 -16.94
N LEU A 292 -6.04 -7.20 -17.45
CA LEU A 292 -5.38 -7.08 -18.76
C LEU A 292 -3.85 -6.96 -18.64
N GLY A 293 -3.33 -7.10 -17.42
CA GLY A 293 -1.93 -6.94 -17.07
C GLY A 293 -1.54 -5.51 -16.72
N PRO A 294 -0.25 -5.27 -16.47
CA PRO A 294 0.21 -3.98 -15.97
C PRO A 294 -0.06 -2.85 -16.97
N ARG A 295 -0.65 -1.76 -16.47
CA ARG A 295 -1.10 -0.63 -17.29
C ARG A 295 -0.39 0.67 -16.90
N VAL A 296 -0.17 1.51 -17.90
CA VAL A 296 0.17 2.93 -17.74
C VAL A 296 -1.13 3.72 -17.88
N TYR A 297 -1.61 4.24 -16.76
CA TYR A 297 -2.83 5.05 -16.72
C TYR A 297 -2.55 6.54 -16.91
N SER A 298 -1.37 7.01 -16.51
CA SER A 298 -0.90 8.34 -16.86
C SER A 298 0.61 8.32 -17.07
N LYS A 299 1.09 9.18 -17.95
CA LYS A 299 2.52 9.37 -18.25
C LYS A 299 3.20 10.32 -17.28
N SER A 300 2.43 11.16 -16.59
CA SER A 300 2.90 12.32 -15.85
C SER A 300 2.90 12.10 -14.33
N ILE A 301 2.35 10.99 -13.86
CA ILE A 301 2.17 10.76 -12.43
C ILE A 301 3.48 10.33 -11.74
N PRO A 302 3.75 10.86 -10.53
CA PRO A 302 4.83 10.39 -9.69
C PRO A 302 4.71 8.89 -9.34
N PRO A 303 5.82 8.18 -9.12
CA PRO A 303 5.78 6.82 -8.59
C PRO A 303 5.13 6.77 -7.20
N GLN A 304 4.66 5.58 -6.80
CA GLN A 304 4.28 5.33 -5.42
C GLN A 304 5.50 5.43 -4.49
N LEU A 305 5.36 6.10 -3.35
CA LEU A 305 6.37 6.09 -2.27
C LEU A 305 6.45 4.71 -1.63
N PHE A 306 7.64 4.27 -1.27
CA PHE A 306 7.89 3.00 -0.57
C PHE A 306 8.37 3.27 0.86
N PRO A 307 8.28 2.32 1.79
CA PRO A 307 8.75 2.56 3.16
C PRO A 307 10.25 2.86 3.18
N PRO A 308 10.71 3.72 4.11
CA PRO A 308 12.14 3.87 4.34
C PRO A 308 12.80 2.56 4.73
N THR A 309 14.01 2.34 4.22
CA THR A 309 14.80 1.14 4.45
C THR A 309 15.68 1.29 5.69
N HIS A 310 16.30 0.19 6.14
CA HIS A 310 17.28 0.22 7.24
C HIS A 310 18.52 -0.64 6.95
N PHE A 311 18.60 -1.30 5.78
CA PHE A 311 19.68 -2.24 5.48
C PHE A 311 21.06 -1.58 5.50
N ALA A 312 21.16 -0.30 5.09
CA ALA A 312 22.48 0.34 4.97
C ALA A 312 23.05 0.63 6.35
N LYS A 313 22.22 1.13 7.27
CA LYS A 313 22.61 1.26 8.69
C LYS A 313 22.86 -0.08 9.35
N ALA A 314 21.99 -1.07 9.14
CA ALA A 314 22.16 -2.40 9.75
C ALA A 314 23.48 -3.08 9.34
N MET A 315 23.91 -2.90 8.09
CA MET A 315 25.17 -3.46 7.59
C MET A 315 26.39 -2.55 7.77
N ASN A 316 26.24 -1.39 8.44
CA ASN A 316 27.29 -0.35 8.54
C ASN A 316 27.87 0.07 7.17
N MET A 317 27.00 0.20 6.17
CA MET A 317 27.39 0.70 4.85
C MET A 317 27.68 2.21 4.91
N PRO A 318 28.56 2.73 4.03
CA PRO A 318 28.70 4.16 3.82
C PRO A 318 27.34 4.81 3.52
N GLU A 319 27.22 6.09 3.89
CA GLU A 319 25.98 6.84 3.68
C GLU A 319 25.50 6.74 2.23
N LEU A 320 24.22 6.40 2.06
CA LEU A 320 23.62 6.24 0.74
C LEU A 320 23.57 7.60 0.03
N LYS A 321 23.93 7.60 -1.26
CA LYS A 321 23.77 8.76 -2.11
C LYS A 321 22.30 8.89 -2.55
N LEU A 322 21.50 9.50 -1.69
CA LEU A 322 20.07 9.70 -1.93
C LEU A 322 19.81 10.78 -3.00
N ASN A 323 18.81 10.55 -3.84
CA ASN A 323 18.25 11.48 -4.80
C ASN A 323 17.08 12.22 -4.15
N LEU A 324 17.37 13.40 -3.63
CA LEU A 324 16.42 14.21 -2.86
C LEU A 324 15.43 14.99 -3.74
N THR A 325 15.60 14.94 -5.07
CA THR A 325 14.78 15.70 -6.03
C THR A 325 13.62 14.91 -6.61
N GLU A 326 13.59 13.59 -6.39
CA GLU A 326 12.50 12.74 -6.86
C GLU A 326 11.26 12.91 -5.97
N VAL A 327 10.15 13.26 -6.61
CA VAL A 327 8.84 13.37 -5.97
C VAL A 327 8.10 12.05 -6.10
N TYR A 328 7.44 11.65 -5.02
CA TYR A 328 6.64 10.45 -4.89
C TYR A 328 5.24 10.82 -4.39
N CYS A 329 4.26 9.99 -4.70
CA CYS A 329 2.88 10.16 -4.27
C CYS A 329 2.41 8.90 -3.52
N ASN A 330 1.38 9.02 -2.70
CA ASN A 330 0.73 7.88 -2.06
C ASN A 330 -0.68 7.67 -2.63
N TYR A 331 -0.90 6.51 -3.26
CA TYR A 331 -2.14 6.21 -3.99
C TYR A 331 -3.10 5.30 -3.24
N SER A 332 -2.79 4.95 -1.99
CA SER A 332 -3.52 3.93 -1.22
C SER A 332 -3.82 4.38 0.20
N GLU A 333 -5.09 4.32 0.60
CA GLU A 333 -5.56 4.52 1.97
C GLU A 333 -4.89 3.62 3.02
N PHE A 334 -4.39 2.46 2.61
CA PHE A 334 -3.75 1.49 3.51
C PHE A 334 -2.30 1.84 3.85
N VAL A 335 -1.73 2.87 3.20
CA VAL A 335 -0.38 3.37 3.43
C VAL A 335 -0.49 4.62 4.30
N GLU A 336 -0.45 4.42 5.62
CA GLU A 336 -0.48 5.51 6.60
C GLU A 336 0.93 6.06 6.80
N MET A 337 1.07 7.39 6.70
CA MET A 337 2.31 8.10 6.98
C MET A 337 2.29 8.61 8.42
N VAL A 338 3.31 8.29 9.20
CA VAL A 338 3.47 8.68 10.61
C VAL A 338 4.82 9.36 10.84
N PRO A 339 4.94 10.28 11.82
CA PRO A 339 6.23 10.88 12.15
C PRO A 339 7.31 9.87 12.53
N ILE A 340 8.55 10.18 12.17
CA ILE A 340 9.74 9.42 12.59
C ILE A 340 10.03 9.70 14.07
N THR A 341 10.21 8.63 14.85
CA THR A 341 10.62 8.71 16.26
C THR A 341 12.15 8.83 16.40
N SER A 342 12.63 9.08 17.62
CA SER A 342 14.07 9.07 17.90
C SER A 342 14.72 7.71 17.59
N ASP A 343 14.04 6.60 17.91
CA ASP A 343 14.56 5.25 17.66
C ASP A 343 14.60 4.94 16.15
N ASP A 344 13.57 5.37 15.41
CA ASP A 344 13.55 5.28 13.96
C ASP A 344 14.73 6.03 13.33
N ALA A 345 15.07 7.20 13.88
CA ALA A 345 16.19 7.99 13.37
C ALA A 345 17.54 7.27 13.49
N LEU A 346 17.68 6.35 14.45
CA LEU A 346 18.87 5.51 14.60
C LEU A 346 18.92 4.38 13.57
N MET A 347 17.77 3.88 13.12
CA MET A 347 17.67 2.65 12.34
C MET A 347 17.43 2.89 10.84
N LEU A 348 16.65 3.92 10.48
CA LEU A 348 16.24 4.15 9.10
C LEU A 348 17.32 4.86 8.28
N ASP A 349 17.47 4.45 7.02
CA ASP A 349 18.42 5.01 6.06
C ASP A 349 17.99 6.42 5.59
N TYR A 350 16.69 6.70 5.57
CA TYR A 350 16.11 7.98 5.16
C TYR A 350 14.70 8.18 5.76
N GLY A 351 14.11 9.37 5.56
CA GLY A 351 12.72 9.65 5.87
C GLY A 351 12.02 10.35 4.71
N TRP A 352 10.69 10.44 4.79
CA TRP A 352 9.86 11.15 3.80
C TRP A 352 9.61 12.59 4.24
N MET A 353 10.07 13.55 3.45
CA MET A 353 9.76 14.97 3.62
C MET A 353 8.52 15.33 2.79
N PRO A 354 7.45 15.86 3.40
CA PRO A 354 6.32 16.40 2.64
C PRO A 354 6.77 17.62 1.81
N VAL A 355 6.42 17.64 0.52
CA VAL A 355 6.70 18.77 -0.40
C VAL A 355 5.44 19.31 -1.08
N GLY A 356 4.29 18.79 -0.69
CA GLY A 356 2.98 19.19 -1.19
C GLY A 356 1.89 18.29 -0.64
N ASN A 357 0.66 18.52 -1.09
CA ASN A 357 -0.47 17.66 -0.72
C ASN A 357 -0.21 16.24 -1.22
N ASN A 358 -0.03 15.28 -0.30
CA ASN A 358 0.22 13.88 -0.63
C ASN A 358 1.44 13.64 -1.55
N LEU A 359 2.39 14.58 -1.56
CA LEU A 359 3.63 14.51 -2.32
C LEU A 359 4.83 14.54 -1.38
N TYR A 360 5.81 13.69 -1.66
CA TYR A 360 6.93 13.43 -0.75
C TYR A 360 8.25 13.33 -1.51
N THR A 361 9.33 13.77 -0.90
CA THR A 361 10.71 13.52 -1.36
C THR A 361 11.47 12.76 -0.27
N MET A 362 12.47 11.98 -0.68
CA MET A 362 13.38 11.38 0.29
C MET A 362 14.22 12.49 0.94
N ALA A 363 14.52 12.34 2.22
CA ALA A 363 15.37 13.26 2.97
C ALA A 363 16.26 12.50 3.95
N LYS A 364 17.47 13.02 4.17
CA LYS A 364 18.38 12.53 5.20
C LYS A 364 17.80 12.81 6.58
N ILE A 365 17.92 11.85 7.49
CA ILE A 365 17.51 12.02 8.88
C ILE A 365 18.66 12.69 9.64
N SER A 366 18.42 13.88 10.13
CA SER A 366 19.32 14.66 10.98
C SER A 366 18.51 15.30 12.11
N ASP A 367 19.18 15.80 13.15
CA ASP A 367 18.48 16.51 14.24
C ASP A 367 17.64 17.69 13.72
N SER A 368 18.12 18.37 12.69
CA SER A 368 17.43 19.51 12.06
C SER A 368 16.21 19.11 11.22
N THR A 369 16.19 17.90 10.66
CA THR A 369 15.12 17.46 9.74
C THR A 369 14.11 16.53 10.41
N ARG A 370 14.52 15.79 11.44
CA ARG A 370 13.75 14.70 12.06
C ARG A 370 12.32 15.07 12.41
N GLY A 371 12.10 16.27 12.97
CA GLY A 371 10.77 16.73 13.38
C GLY A 371 9.75 16.86 12.25
N HIS A 372 10.21 16.87 10.99
CA HIS A 372 9.38 17.04 9.79
C HIS A 372 9.30 15.77 8.94
N LEU A 373 10.03 14.72 9.30
CA LEU A 373 10.09 13.49 8.51
C LEU A 373 9.03 12.48 8.91
N LEU A 374 8.50 11.82 7.90
CA LEU A 374 7.51 10.75 8.03
C LEU A 374 8.10 9.41 7.61
N LYS A 375 7.49 8.33 8.09
CA LYS A 375 7.70 6.95 7.64
C LYS A 375 6.35 6.30 7.34
N VAL A 376 6.38 5.23 6.57
CA VAL A 376 5.21 4.35 6.42
C VAL A 376 5.04 3.57 7.73
N LYS A 377 3.83 3.61 8.30
CA LYS A 377 3.51 2.94 9.58
C LYS A 377 3.64 1.43 9.53
N ASP A 378 3.27 0.84 8.40
CA ASP A 378 3.25 -0.60 8.17
C ASP A 378 4.07 -0.97 6.92
N PRO A 379 5.41 -1.08 7.07
CA PRO A 379 6.29 -1.43 5.95
C PRO A 379 5.99 -2.82 5.37
N ASP A 380 5.51 -3.76 6.19
CA ASP A 380 5.23 -5.14 5.77
C ASP A 380 4.17 -5.23 4.67
N PHE A 381 3.30 -4.22 4.54
CA PHE A 381 2.33 -4.15 3.45
C PHE A 381 2.98 -4.03 2.06
N PHE A 382 4.26 -3.65 1.99
CA PHE A 382 5.03 -3.55 0.76
C PHE A 382 5.89 -4.79 0.47
N ASN A 383 5.95 -5.77 1.37
CA ASN A 383 6.76 -6.98 1.20
C ASN A 383 6.31 -7.78 -0.04
N GLY A 384 7.19 -7.91 -1.02
CA GLY A 384 6.97 -8.50 -2.34
C GLY A 384 6.78 -7.47 -3.46
N CYS A 385 6.56 -6.18 -3.13
CA CYS A 385 6.40 -5.13 -4.13
C CYS A 385 7.72 -4.78 -4.85
N GLY A 386 8.89 -5.07 -4.26
CA GLY A 386 10.17 -4.95 -4.98
C GLY A 386 10.24 -5.90 -6.18
N SER A 387 9.63 -7.09 -6.07
CA SER A 387 9.50 -8.03 -7.20
C SER A 387 8.60 -7.47 -8.33
N VAL A 388 7.52 -6.77 -7.98
CA VAL A 388 6.65 -6.10 -8.96
C VAL A 388 7.43 -5.03 -9.74
N VAL A 389 8.22 -4.21 -9.02
CA VAL A 389 9.03 -3.14 -9.62
C VAL A 389 10.08 -3.72 -10.56
N THR A 390 10.83 -4.72 -10.11
CA THR A 390 11.89 -5.33 -10.93
C THR A 390 11.33 -6.08 -12.14
N ALA A 391 10.20 -6.77 -12.00
CA ALA A 391 9.52 -7.42 -13.11
C ALA A 391 9.05 -6.45 -14.20
N ALA A 392 8.53 -5.27 -13.80
CA ALA A 392 8.16 -4.22 -14.75
C ALA A 392 9.37 -3.77 -15.59
N HIS A 393 10.53 -3.55 -14.95
CA HIS A 393 11.75 -3.12 -15.63
C HIS A 393 12.44 -4.26 -16.41
N ALA A 394 12.17 -5.52 -16.09
CA ALA A 394 12.67 -6.66 -16.86
C ALA A 394 12.18 -6.66 -18.32
N CYS A 395 11.12 -5.90 -18.64
CA CYS A 395 10.63 -5.72 -20.01
C CYS A 395 11.67 -5.15 -20.99
N PHE A 396 12.70 -4.45 -20.49
CA PHE A 396 13.79 -3.91 -21.32
C PHE A 396 14.81 -4.98 -21.75
N GLY A 397 14.78 -6.18 -21.15
CA GLY A 397 15.64 -7.29 -21.55
C GLY A 397 17.15 -7.05 -21.33
N ILE A 398 17.52 -6.17 -20.39
CA ILE A 398 18.93 -5.97 -20.04
C ILE A 398 19.50 -7.28 -19.47
N GLY A 399 20.66 -7.69 -19.99
CA GLY A 399 21.29 -8.97 -19.61
C GLY A 399 20.56 -10.19 -20.17
N ARG A 400 19.71 -10.02 -21.20
CA ARG A 400 18.93 -11.08 -21.85
C ARG A 400 19.21 -11.19 -23.35
N SER A 401 20.28 -10.56 -23.87
CA SER A 401 20.71 -10.83 -25.23
C SER A 401 21.22 -12.28 -25.35
N ASN A 402 21.24 -12.86 -26.55
CA ASN A 402 21.77 -14.22 -26.74
C ASN A 402 23.19 -14.35 -26.21
N VAL A 403 24.02 -13.33 -26.41
CA VAL A 403 25.40 -13.29 -25.92
C VAL A 403 25.43 -13.27 -24.39
N ASP A 404 24.62 -12.44 -23.73
CA ASP A 404 24.55 -12.40 -22.27
C ASP A 404 24.10 -13.75 -21.69
N LEU A 405 23.08 -14.37 -22.29
CA LEU A 405 22.56 -15.66 -21.84
C LEU A 405 23.57 -16.80 -22.00
N ILE A 406 24.34 -16.80 -23.08
CA ILE A 406 25.44 -17.76 -23.29
C ILE A 406 26.51 -17.55 -22.20
N ASN A 407 26.95 -16.30 -21.99
CA ASN A 407 27.96 -15.98 -20.96
C ASN A 407 27.48 -16.37 -19.56
N GLN A 408 26.20 -16.12 -19.23
CA GLN A 408 25.60 -16.52 -17.96
C GLN A 408 25.53 -18.04 -17.82
N LEU A 409 25.20 -18.77 -18.90
CA LEU A 409 25.16 -20.22 -18.91
C LEU A 409 26.56 -20.82 -18.70
N GLU A 410 27.57 -20.35 -19.44
CA GLU A 410 28.96 -20.78 -19.27
C GLU A 410 29.44 -20.54 -17.84
N ARG A 411 29.17 -19.36 -17.27
CA ARG A 411 29.49 -19.05 -15.88
C ARG A 411 28.79 -20.00 -14.90
N LYS A 412 27.52 -20.34 -15.14
CA LYS A 412 26.76 -21.29 -14.34
C LYS A 412 27.34 -22.70 -14.42
N LEU A 413 27.72 -23.15 -15.62
CA LEU A 413 28.36 -24.47 -15.81
C LEU A 413 29.71 -24.54 -15.10
N ASN A 414 30.48 -23.45 -15.10
CA ASN A 414 31.80 -23.40 -14.49
C ASN A 414 31.79 -23.22 -12.96
N THR A 415 30.82 -22.48 -12.42
CA THR A 415 30.80 -22.11 -10.99
C THR A 415 29.68 -22.77 -10.19
N GLY A 416 28.68 -23.35 -10.86
CA GLY A 416 27.45 -23.84 -10.23
C GLY A 416 26.42 -22.74 -9.91
N HIS A 417 26.76 -21.46 -10.09
CA HIS A 417 25.91 -20.34 -9.68
C HIS A 417 25.32 -19.58 -10.88
N SER A 418 24.04 -19.25 -10.81
CA SER A 418 23.34 -18.49 -11.87
C SER A 418 23.57 -16.98 -11.74
N THR A 419 22.65 -16.17 -12.26
CA THR A 419 22.69 -14.70 -12.18
C THR A 419 21.29 -14.17 -11.87
N SER A 420 21.20 -13.25 -10.92
CA SER A 420 19.92 -12.62 -10.58
C SER A 420 19.50 -11.59 -11.63
N GLY A 421 18.55 -11.96 -12.49
CA GLY A 421 17.98 -11.04 -13.48
C GLY A 421 17.18 -9.89 -12.86
N HIS A 422 16.57 -10.08 -11.69
CA HIS A 422 15.85 -9.01 -10.99
C HIS A 422 16.81 -7.88 -10.57
N MET A 423 18.00 -8.24 -10.07
CA MET A 423 19.01 -7.25 -9.70
C MET A 423 19.53 -6.47 -10.90
N ILE A 424 19.73 -7.11 -12.06
CA ILE A 424 20.13 -6.43 -13.30
C ILE A 424 19.11 -5.35 -13.70
N ALA A 425 17.82 -5.64 -13.55
CA ALA A 425 16.74 -4.71 -13.90
C ALA A 425 16.47 -3.64 -12.83
N SER A 426 16.78 -3.91 -11.55
CA SER A 426 16.34 -3.10 -10.41
C SER A 426 16.88 -1.67 -10.43
N VAL A 427 18.10 -1.46 -10.94
CA VAL A 427 18.75 -0.13 -10.97
C VAL A 427 18.06 0.89 -11.87
N LEU A 428 17.18 0.44 -12.77
CA LEU A 428 16.37 1.33 -13.60
C LEU A 428 15.22 1.99 -12.83
N ALA A 429 14.82 1.43 -11.69
CA ALA A 429 13.69 1.90 -10.92
C ALA A 429 13.96 3.27 -10.26
N PHE A 430 12.87 3.94 -9.86
CA PHE A 430 12.94 5.08 -8.96
C PHE A 430 13.64 4.67 -7.66
N GLN A 431 14.42 5.57 -7.07
CA GLN A 431 15.38 5.16 -6.04
C GLN A 431 14.71 4.56 -4.80
N SER A 432 13.56 5.08 -4.34
CA SER A 432 12.88 4.49 -3.17
C SER A 432 12.41 3.05 -3.43
N GLN A 433 11.98 2.77 -4.67
CA GLN A 433 11.51 1.45 -5.09
C GLN A 433 12.69 0.47 -5.22
N PHE A 434 13.81 0.96 -5.75
CA PHE A 434 15.06 0.21 -5.83
C PHE A 434 15.62 -0.10 -4.43
N LEU A 435 15.64 0.87 -3.51
CA LEU A 435 16.08 0.66 -2.13
C LEU A 435 15.20 -0.37 -1.43
N TRP A 436 13.88 -0.33 -1.64
CA TRP A 436 12.98 -1.34 -1.08
C TRP A 436 13.24 -2.74 -1.61
N TYR A 437 13.58 -2.89 -2.90
CA TYR A 437 14.04 -4.18 -3.42
C TYR A 437 15.30 -4.68 -2.69
N LEU A 438 16.27 -3.81 -2.40
CA LEU A 438 17.44 -4.21 -1.60
C LEU A 438 17.07 -4.56 -0.15
N GLN A 439 16.08 -3.87 0.43
CA GLN A 439 15.52 -4.21 1.74
C GLN A 439 14.92 -5.62 1.75
N GLU A 440 14.14 -5.99 0.72
CA GLU A 440 13.59 -7.35 0.58
C GLU A 440 14.69 -8.41 0.44
N VAL A 441 15.76 -8.11 -0.31
CA VAL A 441 16.93 -9.01 -0.44
C VAL A 441 17.63 -9.15 0.91
N PHE A 442 17.85 -8.05 1.63
CA PHE A 442 18.46 -8.05 2.96
C PHE A 442 17.63 -8.88 3.96
N ASP A 443 16.32 -8.63 4.02
CA ASP A 443 15.41 -9.37 4.88
C ASP A 443 15.38 -10.87 4.54
N ASN A 444 15.40 -11.24 3.25
CA ASN A 444 15.48 -12.64 2.82
C ASN A 444 16.79 -13.30 3.26
N PHE A 445 17.93 -12.60 3.17
CA PHE A 445 19.22 -13.11 3.63
C PHE A 445 19.26 -13.30 5.14
N GLU A 446 18.86 -12.28 5.90
CA GLU A 446 18.91 -12.31 7.37
C GLU A 446 17.95 -13.34 7.97
N LYS A 447 16.74 -13.47 7.40
CA LYS A 447 15.68 -14.32 7.97
C LYS A 447 15.56 -15.69 7.32
N GLY A 448 16.15 -15.88 6.12
CA GLY A 448 15.97 -17.10 5.33
C GLY A 448 14.51 -17.36 4.92
N SER A 449 13.64 -16.35 4.96
CA SER A 449 12.19 -16.48 4.72
C SER A 449 11.77 -15.79 3.43
N SER A 450 10.60 -16.17 2.91
CA SER A 450 10.03 -15.52 1.73
C SER A 450 9.90 -14.00 1.91
N VAL A 451 10.05 -13.27 0.80
CA VAL A 451 9.84 -11.81 0.75
C VAL A 451 8.36 -11.43 0.83
N TYR A 452 7.44 -12.38 0.81
CA TYR A 452 6.00 -12.14 0.96
C TYR A 452 5.55 -12.39 2.41
N ILE A 453 4.55 -11.63 2.88
CA ILE A 453 4.00 -11.79 4.24
C ILE A 453 3.08 -13.01 4.38
N THR A 454 2.62 -13.56 3.26
CA THR A 454 1.68 -14.68 3.21
C THR A 454 2.24 -15.80 2.34
N LYS A 455 1.65 -16.98 2.46
CA LYS A 455 2.06 -18.15 1.68
C LYS A 455 1.50 -18.07 0.27
N PHE A 456 2.39 -18.10 -0.71
CA PHE A 456 2.08 -18.26 -2.13
C PHE A 456 2.46 -19.65 -2.63
N ALA A 457 2.05 -20.01 -3.85
CA ALA A 457 2.41 -21.26 -4.50
C ALA A 457 3.82 -21.20 -5.12
N GLU A 458 4.80 -20.68 -4.38
CA GLU A 458 6.17 -20.53 -4.88
C GLU A 458 6.94 -21.86 -4.83
N PRO A 459 7.83 -22.12 -5.80
CA PRO A 459 8.73 -23.26 -5.75
C PRO A 459 9.83 -23.00 -4.70
N GLY A 460 9.63 -23.53 -3.49
CA GLY A 460 10.65 -23.71 -2.46
C GLY A 460 10.72 -22.61 -1.39
N SER A 461 10.88 -23.03 -0.13
CA SER A 461 11.30 -22.15 0.98
C SER A 461 12.83 -22.05 1.01
N GLY A 462 13.39 -20.85 1.21
CA GLY A 462 14.83 -20.65 1.38
C GLY A 462 15.32 -19.29 0.86
N MET A 463 16.64 -19.10 0.84
CA MET A 463 17.26 -17.95 0.15
C MET A 463 16.87 -17.96 -1.33
N TYR A 464 16.37 -16.83 -1.82
CA TYR A 464 15.88 -16.73 -3.19
C TYR A 464 17.02 -16.76 -4.22
N HIS A 465 18.17 -16.21 -3.84
CA HIS A 465 19.42 -16.27 -4.58
C HIS A 465 20.59 -16.37 -3.60
N SER A 466 21.66 -17.04 -4.01
CA SER A 466 22.96 -17.04 -3.33
C SER A 466 23.69 -15.70 -3.52
N ILE A 467 24.61 -15.37 -2.61
CA ILE A 467 25.48 -14.18 -2.73
C ILE A 467 26.25 -14.19 -4.07
N TYR A 468 26.65 -15.36 -4.55
CA TYR A 468 27.33 -15.51 -5.84
C TYR A 468 26.47 -15.08 -7.03
N GLU A 469 25.17 -15.36 -7.01
CA GLU A 469 24.25 -14.93 -8.08
C GLU A 469 24.09 -13.41 -8.12
N TYR A 470 24.15 -12.74 -6.96
CA TYR A 470 24.15 -11.28 -6.88
C TYR A 470 25.49 -10.68 -7.33
N ARG A 471 26.62 -11.30 -6.98
CA ARG A 471 27.94 -10.88 -7.49
C ARG A 471 28.03 -11.02 -9.02
N ASN A 472 27.47 -12.09 -9.57
CA ASN A 472 27.36 -12.28 -11.02
C ASN A 472 26.47 -11.19 -11.66
N ALA A 473 25.37 -10.82 -11.01
CA ALA A 473 24.52 -9.72 -11.48
C ALA A 473 25.29 -8.38 -11.53
N ILE A 474 26.05 -8.04 -10.47
CA ILE A 474 26.90 -6.82 -10.47
C ILE A 474 27.90 -6.84 -11.64
N HIS A 475 28.51 -7.99 -11.92
CA HIS A 475 29.43 -8.12 -13.06
C HIS A 475 28.72 -7.86 -14.40
N ASP A 476 27.55 -8.43 -14.61
CA ASP A 476 26.76 -8.22 -15.83
C ASP A 476 26.29 -6.76 -15.95
N MET A 477 25.90 -6.14 -14.84
CA MET A 477 25.51 -4.72 -14.80
C MET A 477 26.67 -3.80 -15.18
N LYS A 478 27.88 -4.06 -14.69
CA LYS A 478 29.08 -3.30 -15.08
C LYS A 478 29.37 -3.43 -16.58
N THR A 479 29.13 -4.60 -17.16
CA THR A 479 29.29 -4.82 -18.61
C THR A 479 28.24 -4.04 -19.41
N ALA A 480 26.99 -4.04 -18.94
CA ALA A 480 25.92 -3.24 -19.53
C ALA A 480 26.17 -1.72 -19.42
N ASP A 481 26.70 -1.24 -18.29
CA ASP A 481 27.06 0.18 -18.11
C ASP A 481 28.23 0.61 -19.02
N LYS A 482 29.28 -0.22 -19.15
CA LYS A 482 30.38 0.02 -20.10
C LYS A 482 29.87 0.14 -21.55
N SER A 483 28.84 -0.63 -21.88
CA SER A 483 28.16 -0.59 -23.18
C SER A 483 27.16 0.57 -23.30
N LYS A 484 27.07 1.45 -22.28
CA LYS A 484 26.15 2.59 -22.20
C LYS A 484 24.67 2.21 -22.33
N LEU A 485 24.31 0.98 -21.93
CA LEU A 485 22.91 0.54 -21.92
C LEU A 485 22.13 1.18 -20.78
N TYR A 486 22.78 1.43 -19.64
CA TYR A 486 22.15 2.11 -18.53
C TYR A 486 22.12 3.63 -18.72
N PRO A 487 20.96 4.27 -18.49
CA PRO A 487 20.88 5.73 -18.44
C PRO A 487 21.66 6.28 -17.24
N ASN A 488 22.12 7.53 -17.34
CA ASN A 488 23.00 8.15 -16.35
C ASN A 488 22.45 8.09 -14.91
N TYR A 489 21.14 8.23 -14.72
CA TYR A 489 20.52 8.21 -13.39
C TYR A 489 20.67 6.83 -12.71
N ALA A 490 20.70 5.73 -13.48
CA ALA A 490 20.76 4.37 -12.95
C ALA A 490 22.13 4.02 -12.36
N ARG A 491 23.19 4.75 -12.73
CA ARG A 491 24.54 4.53 -12.19
C ARG A 491 24.63 4.78 -10.68
N ASN A 492 23.81 5.69 -10.16
CA ASN A 492 23.73 5.91 -8.72
C ASN A 492 23.16 4.68 -8.00
N ASN A 493 22.11 4.07 -8.55
CA ASN A 493 21.55 2.84 -8.01
C ASN A 493 22.54 1.67 -8.17
N LEU A 494 23.28 1.59 -9.27
CA LEU A 494 24.33 0.59 -9.46
C LEU A 494 25.43 0.69 -8.39
N ASP A 495 25.93 1.90 -8.10
CA ASP A 495 26.93 2.11 -7.04
C ASP A 495 26.41 1.65 -5.66
N ILE A 496 25.16 1.99 -5.32
CA ILE A 496 24.51 1.51 -4.09
C ILE A 496 24.40 -0.02 -4.09
N CYS A 497 23.98 -0.62 -5.21
CA CYS A 497 23.83 -2.06 -5.37
C CYS A 497 25.17 -2.80 -5.19
N GLU A 498 26.24 -2.26 -5.76
CA GLU A 498 27.59 -2.84 -5.63
C GLU A 498 28.06 -2.83 -4.18
N LYS A 499 27.88 -1.70 -3.48
CA LYS A 499 28.21 -1.58 -2.05
C LYS A 499 27.38 -2.56 -1.22
N PHE A 500 26.09 -2.65 -1.49
CA PHE A 500 25.17 -3.59 -0.84
C PHE A 500 25.66 -5.03 -0.96
N VAL A 501 25.88 -5.50 -2.20
CA VAL A 501 26.32 -6.89 -2.46
C VAL A 501 27.70 -7.17 -1.85
N SER A 502 28.57 -6.16 -1.79
CA SER A 502 29.89 -6.29 -1.15
C SER A 502 29.80 -6.37 0.38
N SER A 503 28.77 -5.77 0.98
CA SER A 503 28.52 -5.80 2.43
C SER A 503 27.78 -7.05 2.91
N LEU A 504 27.14 -7.80 2.01
CA LEU A 504 26.52 -9.09 2.35
C LEU A 504 27.59 -10.10 2.82
N LYS A 505 27.41 -10.60 4.05
CA LYS A 505 28.25 -11.64 4.65
C LYS A 505 27.57 -13.01 4.52
N LEU A 506 28.39 -14.06 4.39
CA LEU A 506 27.94 -15.46 4.43
C LEU A 506 27.60 -15.89 5.85
#